data_AF-A0A7K5IX47-F1
#
_entry.id   AF-A0A7K5IX47-F1
#
_cell.length_a   1.000
_cell.length_b   1.000
_cell.length_c   1.000
_cell.angle_alpha   90.00
_cell.angle_beta   90.00
_cell.angle_gamma   90.00
#
_symmetry.space_group_name_H-M   'P 1'
#
loop_
_entity.id
_entity.type
_entity.pdbx_description
1 polymer ?
#
loop_
_entity_poly.entity_id
_entity_poly.type
_entity_poly.pdbx_seq_one_letter_code
_entity_poly.pdbx_strand_id
1 'polypeptide(L)'
;MQQEKAEWENLNKVLMRHGLKPVSLAASQSCRDISDMIVLDCQSSLEIRLALKTLVEDTERQQKVMQGLMEANRCLRDVIRLEQGRASRQEQRANDLDNVVKSIKAKICQLEDEAIAKACQQQNQVKELQKEQQASQVKYQQQQEKLQEQEEIIARLQKELSRAEREEQQRVATQNKMFCQFCKRAPKCLLDQRYLCLIDYYESQITEPIYFSNRQYEKDEDEVQSEVKNKEEFLNLDATPNYKALLMSFQKQLTETKAKKEQLLLENTNLKKDLEIRPTAQELKFYKHQVKKLQKTLKKTTQ
;
A
#
# COMPACT_ATOMS: atom_id res chain seq x y z
N MET A 1 -80.74 24.30 69.88
CA MET A 1 -79.92 23.59 70.90
C MET A 1 -79.53 22.16 70.51
N GLN A 2 -80.44 21.21 70.25
CA GLN A 2 -80.04 19.82 69.91
C GLN A 2 -79.32 19.70 68.56
N GLN A 3 -79.80 20.41 67.53
CA GLN A 3 -79.18 20.42 66.20
C GLN A 3 -77.78 21.06 66.20
N GLU A 4 -77.61 22.18 66.91
CA GLU A 4 -76.33 22.86 67.05
C GLU A 4 -75.29 21.99 67.77
N LYS A 5 -75.69 21.25 68.81
CA LYS A 5 -74.83 20.26 69.48
C LYS A 5 -74.36 19.17 68.51
N ALA A 6 -75.26 18.61 67.70
CA ALA A 6 -74.90 17.59 66.71
C ALA A 6 -73.94 18.12 65.62
N GLU A 7 -74.14 19.37 65.18
CA GLU A 7 -73.27 20.00 64.18
C GLU A 7 -71.87 20.32 64.74
N TRP A 8 -71.77 20.74 66.02
CA TRP A 8 -70.49 20.88 66.73
C TRP A 8 -69.82 19.52 67.00
N GLU A 9 -70.57 18.48 67.35
CA GLU A 9 -70.04 17.13 67.50
C GLU A 9 -69.45 16.59 66.18
N ASN A 10 -70.10 16.87 65.05
CA ASN A 10 -69.57 16.51 63.73
C ASN A 10 -68.27 17.27 63.41
N LEU A 11 -68.25 18.59 63.66
CA LEU A 11 -67.04 19.39 63.47
C LEU A 11 -65.89 18.92 64.40
N ASN A 12 -66.19 18.59 65.65
CA ASN A 12 -65.23 18.06 66.62
C ASN A 12 -64.62 16.73 66.17
N LYS A 13 -65.40 15.85 65.51
CA LYS A 13 -64.84 14.62 64.89
C LYS A 13 -63.83 14.94 63.79
N VAL A 14 -64.04 16.04 63.05
CA VAL A 14 -63.10 16.46 62.00
C VAL A 14 -61.87 17.09 62.63
N LEU A 15 -62.03 18.02 63.59
CA LEU A 15 -60.94 18.64 64.34
C LEU A 15 -60.02 17.59 64.98
N MET A 16 -60.60 16.59 65.64
CA MET A 16 -59.85 15.49 66.26
C MET A 16 -59.08 14.64 65.24
N ARG A 17 -59.61 14.43 64.02
CA ARG A 17 -58.87 13.75 62.94
C ARG A 17 -57.62 14.53 62.51
N HIS A 18 -57.62 15.85 62.68
CA HIS A 18 -56.47 16.72 62.44
C HIS A 18 -55.64 17.00 63.71
N GLY A 19 -55.90 16.29 64.82
CA GLY A 19 -55.15 16.44 66.08
C GLY A 19 -55.48 17.71 66.88
N LEU A 20 -56.57 18.41 66.54
CA LEU A 20 -57.04 19.60 67.24
C LEU A 20 -57.98 19.23 68.39
N LYS A 21 -58.01 20.04 69.45
CA LYS A 21 -58.89 19.82 70.61
C LYS A 21 -60.36 20.08 70.26
N PRO A 22 -61.33 19.32 70.83
CA PRO A 22 -62.74 19.51 70.53
C PRO A 22 -63.30 20.74 71.27
N VAL A 23 -64.26 21.41 70.65
CA VAL A 23 -64.99 22.54 71.24
C VAL A 23 -66.12 21.99 72.11
N SER A 24 -66.09 22.25 73.42
CA SER A 24 -67.13 21.83 74.36
C SER A 24 -68.21 22.90 74.56
N LEU A 25 -69.47 22.53 74.42
CA LEU A 25 -70.62 23.39 74.73
C LEU A 25 -71.00 23.22 76.21
N ALA A 26 -70.87 24.28 77.01
CA ALA A 26 -71.23 24.26 78.44
C ALA A 26 -72.74 24.11 78.64
N ALA A 27 -73.16 23.30 79.62
CA ALA A 27 -74.57 23.20 80.00
C ALA A 27 -74.94 24.37 80.94
N SER A 28 -76.07 25.04 80.66
CA SER A 28 -76.54 26.27 81.34
C SER A 28 -76.74 26.16 82.87
N GLN A 29 -76.59 24.98 83.48
CA GLN A 29 -76.90 24.73 84.90
C GLN A 29 -75.69 24.30 85.76
N SER A 30 -74.46 24.21 85.23
CA SER A 30 -73.34 23.61 86.00
C SER A 30 -72.01 24.37 86.04
N CYS A 31 -71.96 25.70 85.92
CA CYS A 31 -70.68 26.41 85.94
C CYS A 31 -70.71 27.69 86.80
N ARG A 32 -69.77 27.80 87.75
CA ARG A 32 -69.58 28.97 88.63
C ARG A 32 -68.44 29.89 88.17
N ASP A 33 -67.55 29.44 87.30
CA ASP A 33 -66.42 30.22 86.78
C ASP A 33 -66.63 30.56 85.30
N ILE A 34 -66.93 31.83 85.02
CA ILE A 34 -67.18 32.38 83.68
C ILE A 34 -65.86 32.84 83.02
N SER A 35 -64.77 32.96 83.79
CA SER A 35 -63.51 33.57 83.38
C SER A 35 -62.82 32.91 82.17
N ASP A 36 -63.04 31.60 81.96
CA ASP A 36 -62.45 30.83 80.87
C ASP A 36 -63.49 30.44 79.77
N MET A 37 -64.71 30.98 79.83
CA MET A 37 -65.79 30.67 78.90
C MET A 37 -66.16 31.85 78.00
N ILE A 38 -66.25 31.59 76.70
CA ILE A 38 -66.73 32.58 75.72
C ILE A 38 -68.22 32.36 75.52
N VAL A 39 -69.03 33.36 75.89
CA VAL A 39 -70.47 33.38 75.61
C VAL A 39 -70.68 33.94 74.20
N LEU A 40 -71.27 33.13 73.33
CA LEU A 40 -71.59 33.51 71.95
C LEU A 40 -73.10 33.59 71.79
N ASP A 41 -73.58 34.57 71.04
CA ASP A 41 -74.94 34.55 70.53
C ASP A 41 -75.07 33.53 69.39
N CYS A 42 -76.32 33.18 69.04
CA CYS A 42 -76.60 32.14 68.04
C CYS A 42 -75.99 32.46 66.67
N GLN A 43 -75.90 33.74 66.29
CA GLN A 43 -75.35 34.15 65.01
C GLN A 43 -73.82 34.01 65.01
N SER A 44 -73.15 34.52 66.05
CA SER A 44 -71.69 34.37 66.19
C SER A 44 -71.23 32.91 66.27
N SER A 45 -71.98 32.04 66.97
CA SER A 45 -71.70 30.59 67.03
C SER A 45 -71.79 29.93 65.64
N LEU A 46 -72.83 30.26 64.87
CA LEU A 46 -73.01 29.79 63.50
C LEU A 46 -71.87 30.23 62.59
N GLU A 47 -71.49 31.51 62.63
CA GLU A 47 -70.42 32.08 61.81
C GLU A 47 -69.06 31.47 62.13
N ILE A 48 -68.70 31.35 63.42
CA ILE A 48 -67.44 30.72 63.84
C ILE A 48 -67.39 29.26 63.40
N ARG A 49 -68.49 28.52 63.52
CA ARG A 49 -68.57 27.12 63.10
C ARG A 49 -68.40 26.97 61.59
N LEU A 50 -69.03 27.82 60.80
CA LEU A 50 -68.86 27.83 59.34
C LEU A 50 -67.42 28.20 58.94
N ALA A 51 -66.82 29.18 59.62
CA ALA A 51 -65.42 29.56 59.41
C ALA A 51 -64.46 28.41 59.73
N LEU A 52 -64.64 27.74 60.87
CA LEU A 52 -63.84 26.57 61.26
C LEU A 52 -64.02 25.40 60.27
N LYS A 53 -65.26 25.11 59.87
CA LYS A 53 -65.53 24.06 58.88
C LYS A 53 -64.82 24.34 57.56
N THR A 54 -64.94 25.56 57.04
CA THR A 54 -64.30 25.98 55.78
C THR A 54 -62.78 25.92 55.88
N LEU A 55 -62.19 26.35 57.01
CA LEU A 55 -60.74 26.30 57.23
C LEU A 55 -60.21 24.87 57.28
N VAL A 56 -60.93 23.95 57.91
CA VAL A 56 -60.55 22.53 57.98
C VAL A 56 -60.66 21.87 56.61
N GLU A 57 -61.72 22.16 55.85
CA GLU A 57 -61.85 21.67 54.47
C GLU A 57 -60.74 22.22 53.55
N ASP A 58 -60.38 23.50 53.70
CA ASP A 58 -59.29 24.09 52.91
C ASP A 58 -57.92 23.53 53.28
N THR A 59 -57.64 23.31 54.58
CA THR A 59 -56.39 22.69 55.01
C THR A 59 -56.26 21.25 54.52
N GLU A 60 -57.34 20.46 54.50
CA GLU A 60 -57.33 19.11 53.91
C GLU A 60 -57.05 19.16 52.39
N ARG A 61 -57.68 20.11 51.67
CA ARG A 61 -57.42 20.35 50.24
C ARG A 61 -55.96 20.73 49.99
N GLN A 62 -55.41 21.64 50.78
CA GLN A 62 -54.01 22.05 50.70
C GLN A 62 -53.05 20.88 50.98
N GLN A 63 -53.35 20.04 51.98
CA GLN A 63 -52.56 18.85 52.29
C GLN A 63 -52.54 17.85 51.13
N LYS A 64 -53.68 17.61 50.46
CA LYS A 64 -53.77 16.77 49.27
C LYS A 64 -52.92 17.32 48.11
N VAL A 65 -53.00 18.64 47.87
CA VAL A 65 -52.18 19.30 46.85
C VAL A 65 -50.69 19.16 47.18
N MET A 66 -50.30 19.42 48.43
CA MET A 66 -48.92 19.29 48.88
C MET A 66 -48.39 17.87 48.69
N GLN A 67 -49.18 16.85 49.04
CA GLN A 67 -48.80 15.46 48.82
C GLN A 67 -48.63 15.12 47.34
N GLY A 68 -49.58 15.54 46.50
CA GLY A 68 -49.48 15.36 45.04
C GLY A 68 -48.25 16.06 44.46
N LEU A 69 -47.91 17.26 44.93
CA LEU A 69 -46.70 17.98 44.52
C LEU A 69 -45.42 17.26 44.97
N MET A 70 -45.38 16.70 46.19
CA MET A 70 -44.23 15.92 46.66
C MET A 70 -44.02 14.66 45.82
N GLU A 71 -45.09 13.94 45.50
CA GLU A 71 -45.05 12.75 44.66
C GLU A 71 -44.61 13.09 43.23
N ALA A 72 -45.17 14.15 42.64
CA ALA A 72 -44.75 14.65 41.33
C ALA A 72 -43.28 15.08 41.33
N ASN A 73 -42.82 15.80 42.36
CA ASN A 73 -41.41 16.21 42.47
C ASN A 73 -40.47 15.01 42.55
N ARG A 74 -40.84 13.98 43.32
CA ARG A 74 -40.08 12.73 43.39
C ARG A 74 -39.99 12.04 42.03
N CYS A 75 -41.12 11.91 41.33
CA CYS A 75 -41.14 11.33 39.98
C CYS A 75 -40.28 12.12 38.99
N LEU A 76 -40.33 13.45 39.04
CA LEU A 76 -39.49 14.31 38.20
C LEU A 76 -38.00 14.11 38.48
N ARG A 77 -37.59 13.96 39.74
CA ARG A 77 -36.18 13.64 40.09
C ARG A 77 -35.74 12.30 39.51
N ASP A 78 -36.60 11.28 39.57
CA ASP A 78 -36.28 9.96 39.01
C ASP A 78 -36.15 10.01 37.48
N VAL A 79 -37.01 10.78 36.79
CA VAL A 79 -36.90 11.02 35.35
C VAL A 79 -35.61 11.77 35.01
N ILE A 80 -35.27 12.83 35.74
CA ILE A 80 -34.02 13.58 35.54
C ILE A 80 -32.81 12.66 35.68
N ARG A 81 -32.79 11.80 36.70
CA ARG A 81 -31.69 10.84 36.90
C ARG A 81 -31.58 9.85 35.74
N LEU A 82 -32.71 9.36 35.23
CA LEU A 82 -32.73 8.45 34.08
C LEU A 82 -32.21 9.13 32.81
N GLU A 83 -32.66 10.36 32.55
CA GLU A 83 -32.23 11.14 31.38
C GLU A 83 -30.76 11.53 31.46
N GLN A 84 -30.24 11.89 32.64
CA GLN A 84 -28.80 12.09 32.85
C GLN A 84 -28.01 10.83 32.51
N GLY A 85 -28.49 9.64 32.93
CA GLY A 85 -27.87 8.38 32.57
C GLY A 85 -27.94 8.08 31.07
N ARG A 86 -29.02 8.49 30.38
CA ARG A 86 -29.13 8.37 28.91
C ARG A 86 -28.18 9.32 28.20
N ALA A 87 -28.09 10.57 28.64
CA ALA A 87 -27.19 11.59 28.10
C ALA A 87 -25.73 11.16 28.23
N SER A 88 -25.31 10.69 29.41
CA SER A 88 -23.93 10.20 29.63
C SER A 88 -23.56 9.03 28.72
N ARG A 89 -24.48 8.06 28.50
CA ARG A 89 -24.24 6.97 27.54
C ARG A 89 -24.13 7.47 26.11
N GLN A 90 -24.92 8.49 25.74
CA GLN A 90 -24.88 9.06 24.40
C GLN A 90 -23.60 9.88 24.16
N GLU A 91 -23.14 10.61 25.17
CA GLU A 91 -21.86 11.31 25.18
C GLU A 91 -20.69 10.34 25.02
N GLN A 92 -20.67 9.24 25.79
CA GLN A 92 -19.64 8.22 25.64
C GLN A 92 -19.59 7.65 24.22
N ARG A 93 -20.75 7.34 23.63
CA ARG A 93 -20.82 6.87 22.23
C ARG A 93 -20.31 7.91 21.24
N ALA A 94 -20.61 9.19 21.45
CA ALA A 94 -20.11 10.26 20.61
C ALA A 94 -18.59 10.38 20.69
N ASN A 95 -18.02 10.27 21.89
CA ASN A 95 -16.57 10.27 22.12
C ASN A 95 -15.88 9.05 21.48
N ASP A 96 -16.46 7.86 21.60
CA ASP A 96 -15.93 6.65 20.96
C ASP A 96 -15.93 6.79 19.43
N LEU A 97 -17.00 7.35 18.85
CA LEU A 97 -17.09 7.62 17.42
C LEU A 97 -16.08 8.69 16.97
N ASP A 98 -15.88 9.76 17.75
CA ASP A 98 -14.88 10.78 17.46
C ASP A 98 -13.46 10.20 17.45
N ASN A 99 -13.14 9.31 18.40
CA ASN A 99 -11.87 8.60 18.43
C ASN A 99 -11.66 7.72 17.19
N VAL A 100 -12.69 6.99 16.76
CA VAL A 100 -12.65 6.19 15.52
C VAL A 100 -12.44 7.09 14.31
N VAL A 101 -13.15 8.22 14.21
CA VAL A 101 -12.99 9.18 13.12
C VAL A 101 -11.57 9.78 13.11
N LYS A 102 -11.02 10.14 14.26
CA LYS A 102 -9.63 10.61 14.38
C LYS A 102 -8.64 9.56 13.90
N SER A 103 -8.82 8.30 14.29
CA SER A 103 -7.98 7.18 13.84
C SER A 103 -8.06 6.97 12.32
N ILE A 104 -9.27 7.00 11.75
CA ILE A 104 -9.47 6.87 10.30
C ILE A 104 -8.82 8.03 9.57
N LYS A 105 -9.00 9.28 10.04
CA LYS A 105 -8.35 10.47 9.45
C LYS A 105 -6.83 10.32 9.44
N ALA A 106 -6.23 9.92 10.57
CA ALA A 106 -4.79 9.69 10.64
C ALA A 106 -4.34 8.60 9.65
N LYS A 107 -5.13 7.52 9.51
CA LYS A 107 -4.81 6.46 8.55
C LYS A 107 -4.92 6.90 7.09
N ILE A 108 -5.92 7.72 6.77
CA ILE A 108 -6.06 8.31 5.43
C ILE A 108 -4.85 9.18 5.11
N CYS A 109 -4.47 10.12 5.99
CA CYS A 109 -3.30 10.97 5.78
C CYS A 109 -2.03 10.13 5.60
N GLN A 110 -1.82 9.11 6.43
CA GLN A 110 -0.67 8.20 6.27
C GLN A 110 -0.65 7.52 4.89
N LEU A 111 -1.79 7.02 4.42
CA LEU A 111 -1.87 6.36 3.11
C LEU A 111 -1.68 7.34 1.94
N GLU A 112 -2.19 8.56 2.08
CA GLU A 112 -1.97 9.64 1.12
C GLU A 112 -0.48 10.01 1.04
N ASP A 113 0.18 10.20 2.18
CA ASP A 113 1.61 10.49 2.27
C ASP A 113 2.47 9.36 1.67
N GLU A 114 2.14 8.10 1.99
CA GLU A 114 2.81 6.93 1.42
C GLU A 114 2.62 6.84 -0.10
N ALA A 115 1.42 7.18 -0.61
CA ALA A 115 1.13 7.19 -2.04
C ALA A 115 1.90 8.31 -2.76
N ILE A 116 1.94 9.51 -2.18
CA ILE A 116 2.71 10.64 -2.70
C ILE A 116 4.20 10.29 -2.72
N ALA A 117 4.74 9.73 -1.64
CA ALA A 117 6.14 9.33 -1.56
C ALA A 117 6.50 8.29 -2.64
N LYS A 118 5.66 7.28 -2.84
CA LYS A 118 5.84 6.27 -3.91
C LYS A 118 5.77 6.89 -5.30
N ALA A 119 4.83 7.79 -5.55
CA ALA A 119 4.71 8.49 -6.83
C ALA A 119 5.96 9.35 -7.12
N CYS A 120 6.46 10.08 -6.13
CA CYS A 120 7.70 10.85 -6.24
C CYS A 120 8.91 9.94 -6.53
N GLN A 121 9.02 8.80 -5.83
CA GLN A 121 10.09 7.85 -6.08
C GLN A 121 10.04 7.27 -7.51
N GLN A 122 8.86 6.87 -7.96
CA GLN A 122 8.66 6.36 -9.33
C GLN A 122 8.96 7.43 -10.37
N GLN A 123 8.53 8.67 -10.15
CA GLN A 123 8.84 9.78 -11.06
C GLN A 123 10.34 10.02 -11.17
N ASN A 124 11.09 9.92 -10.07
CA ASN A 124 12.54 10.04 -10.08
C ASN A 124 13.21 8.89 -10.86
N GLN A 125 12.74 7.65 -10.66
CA GLN A 125 13.23 6.51 -11.44
C GLN A 125 13.00 6.68 -12.94
N VAL A 126 11.82 7.15 -13.34
CA VAL A 126 11.51 7.43 -14.75
C VAL A 126 12.42 8.51 -15.32
N LYS A 127 12.69 9.58 -14.56
CA LYS A 127 13.62 10.64 -14.98
C LYS A 127 15.04 10.10 -15.19
N GLU A 128 15.54 9.24 -14.31
CA GLU A 128 16.87 8.64 -14.46
C GLU A 128 16.93 7.69 -15.67
N LEU A 129 15.91 6.86 -15.87
CA LEU A 129 15.82 6.00 -17.06
C LEU A 129 15.77 6.83 -18.35
N GLN A 130 15.08 7.97 -18.35
CA GLN A 130 15.03 8.86 -19.51
C GLN A 130 16.40 9.47 -19.83
N LYS A 131 17.19 9.84 -18.80
CA LYS A 131 18.57 10.30 -18.99
C LYS A 131 19.46 9.19 -19.54
N GLU A 132 19.34 7.97 -19.01
CA GLU A 132 20.10 6.82 -19.48
C GLU A 132 19.73 6.46 -20.94
N GLN A 133 18.45 6.52 -21.29
CA GLN A 133 17.97 6.35 -22.66
C GLN A 133 18.61 7.38 -23.60
N GLN A 134 18.59 8.67 -23.25
CA GLN A 134 19.23 9.71 -24.05
C GLN A 134 20.73 9.48 -24.20
N ALA A 135 21.43 9.14 -23.11
CA ALA A 135 22.86 8.84 -23.15
C ALA A 135 23.17 7.63 -24.05
N SER A 136 22.35 6.58 -23.99
CA SER A 136 22.48 5.40 -24.86
C SER A 136 22.23 5.74 -26.33
N GLN A 137 21.26 6.61 -26.61
CA GLN A 137 20.93 7.05 -27.97
C GLN A 137 22.08 7.84 -28.60
N VAL A 138 22.69 8.75 -27.85
CA VAL A 138 23.87 9.50 -28.30
C VAL A 138 25.04 8.55 -28.59
N LYS A 139 25.30 7.57 -27.71
CA LYS A 139 26.35 6.56 -27.95
C LYS A 139 26.09 5.74 -29.21
N TYR A 140 24.83 5.33 -29.43
CA TYR A 140 24.44 4.60 -30.63
C TYR A 140 24.70 5.42 -31.90
N GLN A 141 24.31 6.70 -31.92
CA GLN A 141 24.58 7.60 -33.06
C GLN A 141 26.07 7.74 -33.34
N GLN A 142 26.89 7.95 -32.30
CA GLN A 142 28.35 8.03 -32.45
C GLN A 142 28.96 6.74 -33.00
N GLN A 143 28.45 5.58 -32.61
CA GLN A 143 28.92 4.29 -33.15
C GLN A 143 28.50 4.12 -34.61
N GLN A 144 27.31 4.57 -34.98
CA GLN A 144 26.82 4.54 -36.35
C GLN A 144 27.67 5.42 -37.28
N GLU A 145 28.03 6.63 -36.85
CA GLU A 145 28.93 7.52 -37.60
C GLU A 145 30.31 6.88 -37.81
N LYS A 146 30.90 6.30 -36.75
CA LYS A 146 32.19 5.60 -36.86
C LYS A 146 32.14 4.41 -37.83
N LEU A 147 31.02 3.68 -37.85
CA LEU A 147 30.84 2.58 -38.78
C LEU A 147 30.82 3.08 -40.23
N GLN A 148 30.10 4.17 -40.50
CA GLN A 148 30.08 4.79 -41.83
C GLN A 148 31.47 5.29 -42.26
N GLU A 149 32.22 5.93 -41.37
CA GLU A 149 33.60 6.34 -41.64
C GLU A 149 34.50 5.15 -42.00
N GLN A 150 34.35 4.02 -41.27
CA GLN A 150 35.10 2.79 -41.56
C GLN A 150 34.71 2.19 -42.92
N GLU A 151 33.42 2.15 -43.25
CA GLU A 151 32.93 1.68 -44.56
C GLU A 151 33.50 2.53 -45.70
N GLU A 152 33.56 3.86 -45.54
CA GLU A 152 34.18 4.75 -46.52
C GLU A 152 35.68 4.51 -46.68
N ILE A 153 36.41 4.30 -45.57
CA ILE A 153 37.84 3.97 -45.60
C ILE A 153 38.06 2.65 -46.33
N ILE A 154 37.28 1.62 -46.01
CA ILE A 154 37.37 0.31 -46.67
C ILE A 154 37.12 0.45 -48.17
N ALA A 155 36.09 1.18 -48.58
CA ALA A 155 35.79 1.42 -50.00
C ALA A 155 36.93 2.16 -50.72
N ARG A 156 37.56 3.14 -50.07
CA ARG A 156 38.74 3.84 -50.62
C ARG A 156 39.93 2.89 -50.79
N LEU A 157 40.25 2.11 -49.76
CA LEU A 157 41.37 1.16 -49.80
C LEU A 157 41.16 0.05 -50.83
N GLN A 158 39.94 -0.47 -50.96
CA GLN A 158 39.58 -1.44 -52.00
C GLN A 158 39.83 -0.86 -53.41
N LYS A 159 39.45 0.39 -53.64
CA LYS A 159 39.70 1.08 -54.93
C LYS A 159 41.19 1.27 -55.21
N GLU A 160 41.98 1.61 -54.19
CA GLU A 160 43.44 1.73 -54.32
C GLU A 160 44.09 0.37 -54.61
N LEU A 161 43.69 -0.69 -53.91
CA LEU A 161 44.16 -2.05 -54.17
C LEU A 161 43.86 -2.49 -55.60
N SER A 162 42.64 -2.30 -56.11
CA SER A 162 42.31 -2.63 -57.51
C SER A 162 43.05 -1.78 -58.53
N ARG A 163 43.47 -0.57 -58.17
CA ARG A 163 44.32 0.26 -59.03
C ARG A 163 45.76 -0.28 -59.03
N ALA A 164 46.32 -0.54 -57.86
CA ALA A 164 47.67 -1.10 -57.71
C ALA A 164 47.78 -2.47 -58.38
N GLU A 165 46.75 -3.32 -58.26
CA GLU A 165 46.69 -4.62 -58.94
C GLU A 165 46.76 -4.48 -60.47
N ARG A 166 46.00 -3.53 -61.05
CA ARG A 166 46.04 -3.28 -62.50
C ARG A 166 47.37 -2.71 -62.95
N GLU A 167 47.94 -1.76 -62.20
CA GLU A 167 49.27 -1.21 -62.48
C GLU A 167 50.34 -2.31 -62.42
N GLU A 168 50.27 -3.22 -61.44
CA GLU A 168 51.19 -4.34 -61.31
C GLU A 168 51.05 -5.36 -62.45
N GLN A 169 49.81 -5.76 -62.76
CA GLN A 169 49.53 -6.63 -63.90
C GLN A 169 50.10 -6.04 -65.21
N GLN A 170 49.99 -4.72 -65.39
CA GLN A 170 50.56 -4.04 -66.55
C GLN A 170 52.10 -4.00 -66.53
N ARG A 171 52.73 -3.78 -65.38
CA ARG A 171 54.20 -3.88 -65.23
C ARG A 171 54.70 -5.28 -65.57
N VAL A 172 54.09 -6.32 -64.99
CA VAL A 172 54.42 -7.73 -65.23
C VAL A 172 54.23 -8.09 -66.70
N ALA A 173 53.11 -7.70 -67.32
CA ALA A 173 52.87 -7.95 -68.74
C ALA A 173 53.94 -7.29 -69.64
N THR A 174 54.36 -6.07 -69.29
CA THR A 174 55.41 -5.35 -70.03
C THR A 174 56.77 -6.02 -69.86
N GLN A 175 57.13 -6.40 -68.63
CA GLN A 175 58.37 -7.14 -68.36
C GLN A 175 58.39 -8.48 -69.08
N ASN A 176 57.32 -9.28 -69.01
CA ASN A 176 57.23 -10.57 -69.71
C ASN A 176 57.36 -10.40 -71.23
N LYS A 177 56.73 -9.37 -71.81
CA LYS A 177 56.88 -9.06 -73.23
C LYS A 177 58.34 -8.76 -73.61
N MET A 178 59.04 -7.95 -72.81
CA MET A 178 60.45 -7.63 -73.03
C MET A 178 61.34 -8.87 -72.83
N PHE A 179 61.10 -9.66 -71.80
CA PHE A 179 61.80 -10.91 -71.52
C PHE A 179 61.65 -11.89 -72.68
N CYS A 180 60.45 -12.11 -73.19
CA CYS A 180 60.23 -12.94 -74.37
C CYS A 180 60.96 -12.43 -75.62
N GLN A 181 61.08 -11.10 -75.81
CA GLN A 181 61.86 -10.53 -76.91
C GLN A 181 63.36 -10.78 -76.73
N PHE A 182 63.85 -10.73 -75.49
CA PHE A 182 65.24 -11.02 -75.14
C PHE A 182 65.56 -12.50 -75.36
N CYS A 183 64.75 -13.44 -74.85
CA CYS A 183 64.96 -14.88 -75.00
C CYS A 183 64.91 -15.36 -76.47
N LYS A 184 64.19 -14.67 -77.35
CA LYS A 184 64.18 -14.97 -78.80
C LYS A 184 65.48 -14.61 -79.51
N ARG A 185 66.41 -13.93 -78.84
CA ARG A 185 67.67 -13.46 -79.40
C ARG A 185 68.75 -14.50 -79.06
N ALA A 186 69.40 -15.09 -80.08
CA ALA A 186 70.52 -15.98 -79.85
C ALA A 186 71.71 -15.23 -79.21
N PRO A 187 72.52 -15.87 -78.34
CA PRO A 187 73.71 -15.25 -77.74
C PRO A 187 74.63 -14.78 -78.86
N LYS A 188 74.97 -13.48 -78.88
CA LYS A 188 75.70 -12.90 -80.01
C LYS A 188 77.22 -12.88 -79.79
N CYS A 189 77.67 -13.09 -78.55
CA CYS A 189 79.08 -13.10 -78.20
C CYS A 189 79.41 -14.17 -77.14
N LEU A 190 80.70 -14.54 -77.03
CA LEU A 190 81.21 -15.47 -76.01
C LEU A 190 80.95 -14.99 -74.57
N LEU A 191 80.80 -13.68 -74.38
CA LEU A 191 80.47 -13.08 -73.09
C LEU A 191 79.01 -13.36 -72.69
N ASP A 192 78.08 -13.32 -73.64
CA ASP A 192 76.66 -13.68 -73.41
C ASP A 192 76.55 -15.14 -72.96
N GLN A 193 77.34 -16.03 -73.56
CA GLN A 193 77.36 -17.45 -73.17
C GLN A 193 77.93 -17.67 -71.76
N ARG A 194 78.94 -16.89 -71.36
CA ARG A 194 79.45 -16.87 -69.98
C ARG A 194 78.42 -16.36 -68.99
N TYR A 195 77.65 -15.33 -69.35
CA TYR A 195 76.57 -14.82 -68.51
C TYR A 195 75.42 -15.81 -68.40
N LEU A 196 75.04 -16.52 -69.47
CA LEU A 196 74.01 -17.55 -69.41
C LEU A 196 74.40 -18.69 -68.46
N CYS A 197 75.62 -19.21 -68.54
CA CYS A 197 76.08 -20.23 -67.58
C CYS A 197 76.09 -19.72 -66.13
N LEU A 198 76.36 -18.43 -65.91
CA LEU A 198 76.32 -17.80 -64.59
C LEU A 198 74.88 -17.64 -64.09
N ILE A 199 73.96 -17.28 -64.99
CA ILE A 199 72.52 -17.23 -64.71
C ILE A 199 72.03 -18.63 -64.36
N ASP A 200 72.31 -19.66 -65.17
CA ASP A 200 71.94 -21.05 -64.90
C ASP A 200 72.45 -21.53 -63.53
N TYR A 201 73.67 -21.12 -63.15
CA TYR A 201 74.25 -21.41 -61.83
C TYR A 201 73.49 -20.74 -60.68
N TYR A 202 73.17 -19.44 -60.79
CA TYR A 202 72.42 -18.74 -59.75
C TYR A 202 70.95 -19.14 -59.73
N GLU A 203 70.34 -19.40 -60.87
CA GLU A 203 68.98 -19.96 -60.97
C GLU A 203 68.94 -21.32 -60.30
N SER A 204 69.92 -22.20 -60.50
CA SER A 204 70.02 -23.46 -59.76
C SER A 204 70.16 -23.22 -58.26
N GLN A 205 70.98 -22.25 -57.82
CA GLN A 205 71.14 -21.89 -56.41
C GLN A 205 69.91 -21.23 -55.77
N ILE A 206 69.01 -20.62 -56.55
CA ILE A 206 67.77 -20.00 -56.06
C ILE A 206 66.61 -21.01 -56.13
N THR A 207 66.58 -21.82 -57.18
CA THR A 207 65.50 -22.77 -57.47
C THR A 207 65.59 -23.99 -56.57
N GLU A 208 66.80 -24.48 -56.24
CA GLU A 208 66.99 -25.53 -55.24
C GLU A 208 66.32 -25.16 -53.90
N PRO A 209 66.68 -24.06 -53.21
CA PRO A 209 66.08 -23.71 -51.92
C PRO A 209 64.58 -23.36 -52.03
N ILE A 210 64.09 -22.78 -53.12
CA ILE A 210 62.64 -22.53 -53.29
C ILE A 210 61.87 -23.84 -53.45
N TYR A 211 62.38 -24.81 -54.21
CA TYR A 211 61.76 -26.14 -54.33
C TYR A 211 61.82 -26.92 -53.02
N PHE A 212 62.93 -26.85 -52.28
CA PHE A 212 63.05 -27.49 -50.97
C PHE A 212 62.18 -26.80 -49.90
N SER A 213 62.08 -25.47 -49.91
CA SER A 213 61.26 -24.67 -48.98
C SER A 213 59.77 -24.82 -49.26
N ASN A 214 59.32 -24.80 -50.52
CA ASN A 214 57.92 -25.11 -50.87
C ASN A 214 57.52 -26.56 -50.53
N ARG A 215 58.44 -27.53 -50.61
CA ARG A 215 58.22 -28.90 -50.09
C ARG A 215 58.22 -28.99 -48.57
N GLN A 216 58.86 -28.06 -47.87
CA GLN A 216 58.76 -27.94 -46.41
C GLN A 216 57.44 -27.26 -46.02
N TYR A 217 56.94 -26.28 -46.78
CA TYR A 217 55.62 -25.67 -46.55
C TYR A 217 54.44 -26.59 -46.89
N GLU A 218 54.53 -27.43 -47.93
CA GLU A 218 53.51 -28.48 -48.18
C GLU A 218 53.52 -29.57 -47.11
N LYS A 219 54.65 -29.81 -46.43
CA LYS A 219 54.71 -30.69 -45.25
C LYS A 219 54.25 -29.98 -43.98
N ASP A 220 54.46 -28.68 -43.86
CA ASP A 220 53.93 -27.88 -42.75
C ASP A 220 52.42 -27.62 -42.87
N GLU A 221 51.77 -27.73 -44.03
CA GLU A 221 50.29 -27.76 -44.05
C GLU A 221 49.73 -29.05 -43.41
N ASP A 222 50.47 -30.16 -43.46
CA ASP A 222 50.13 -31.41 -42.75
C ASP A 222 50.76 -31.51 -41.33
N GLU A 223 51.84 -30.77 -41.05
CA GLU A 223 52.59 -30.80 -39.78
C GLU A 223 52.29 -29.60 -38.85
N VAL A 224 51.55 -28.58 -39.31
CA VAL A 224 50.88 -27.58 -38.45
C VAL A 224 49.74 -28.21 -37.64
N GLN A 225 49.39 -29.48 -37.89
CA GLN A 225 48.58 -30.27 -36.95
C GLN A 225 49.36 -30.85 -35.76
N SER A 226 50.69 -30.73 -35.69
CA SER A 226 51.46 -31.40 -34.63
C SER A 226 52.61 -30.64 -33.99
N GLU A 227 52.65 -29.30 -34.02
CA GLU A 227 53.46 -28.53 -33.05
C GLU A 227 52.67 -27.36 -32.43
N VAL A 228 51.54 -27.70 -31.82
CA VAL A 228 50.99 -26.94 -30.69
C VAL A 228 51.17 -27.78 -29.42
N LYS A 229 52.43 -28.10 -29.09
CA LYS A 229 52.81 -28.45 -27.71
C LYS A 229 53.21 -27.16 -26.99
N ASN A 230 52.17 -26.42 -26.58
CA ASN A 230 52.11 -25.50 -25.43
C ASN A 230 50.88 -24.61 -25.56
N LYS A 231 49.70 -25.21 -25.71
CA LYS A 231 48.43 -24.53 -25.44
C LYS A 231 47.61 -25.42 -24.51
N GLU A 232 47.98 -25.43 -23.24
CA GLU A 232 46.99 -25.47 -22.15
C GLU A 232 46.83 -24.06 -21.56
N GLU A 233 46.97 -23.04 -22.42
CA GLU A 233 46.23 -21.78 -22.33
C GLU A 233 44.83 -21.90 -22.95
N PHE A 234 44.29 -23.13 -23.06
CA PHE A 234 42.86 -23.28 -23.32
C PHE A 234 42.12 -22.85 -22.06
N LEU A 235 41.52 -21.65 -22.17
CA LEU A 235 40.69 -20.91 -21.20
C LEU A 235 41.29 -19.60 -20.69
N ASN A 236 42.26 -19.00 -21.38
CA ASN A 236 42.27 -17.53 -21.44
C ASN A 236 41.18 -17.05 -22.41
N LEU A 237 39.92 -17.38 -22.08
CA LEU A 237 38.83 -16.47 -22.35
C LEU A 237 39.06 -15.25 -21.44
N ASP A 238 40.04 -14.43 -21.80
CA ASP A 238 39.90 -12.98 -21.69
C ASP A 238 38.84 -12.55 -22.72
N ALA A 239 37.66 -13.16 -22.58
CA ALA A 239 36.42 -12.57 -22.99
C ALA A 239 36.42 -11.22 -22.31
N THR A 240 36.48 -10.17 -23.13
CA THR A 240 36.38 -8.76 -22.74
C THR A 240 35.53 -8.65 -21.48
N PRO A 241 35.94 -7.93 -20.42
CA PRO A 241 35.28 -7.89 -19.11
C PRO A 241 33.74 -7.84 -19.15
N ASN A 242 33.21 -7.27 -20.23
CA ASN A 242 31.82 -7.22 -20.64
C ASN A 242 31.10 -8.58 -20.80
N TYR A 243 31.67 -9.60 -21.46
CA TYR A 243 30.96 -10.86 -21.74
C TYR A 243 30.82 -11.75 -20.49
N LYS A 244 31.85 -11.79 -19.64
CA LYS A 244 31.79 -12.47 -18.34
C LYS A 244 30.77 -11.81 -17.41
N ALA A 245 30.72 -10.47 -17.40
CA ALA A 245 29.71 -9.71 -16.66
C ALA A 245 28.29 -9.98 -17.18
N LEU A 246 28.11 -10.11 -18.49
CA LEU A 246 26.83 -10.44 -19.12
C LEU A 246 26.36 -11.87 -18.79
N LEU A 247 27.26 -12.86 -18.83
CA LEU A 247 26.90 -14.22 -18.43
C LEU A 247 26.51 -14.30 -16.94
N MET A 248 27.25 -13.61 -16.07
CA MET A 248 26.92 -13.53 -14.64
C MET A 248 25.59 -12.80 -14.40
N SER A 249 25.28 -11.76 -15.18
CA SER A 249 24.00 -11.05 -15.06
C SER A 249 22.83 -11.91 -15.51
N PHE A 250 22.97 -12.67 -16.60
CA PHE A 250 21.96 -13.64 -17.03
C PHE A 250 21.79 -14.76 -16.01
N GLN A 251 22.88 -15.31 -15.47
CA GLN A 251 22.81 -16.34 -14.44
C GLN A 251 22.10 -15.82 -13.18
N LYS A 252 22.40 -14.57 -12.76
CA LYS A 252 21.73 -13.90 -11.66
C LYS A 252 20.23 -13.70 -11.92
N GLN A 253 19.86 -13.20 -13.09
CA GLN A 253 18.46 -13.06 -13.49
C GLN A 253 17.73 -14.42 -13.49
N LEU A 254 18.39 -15.49 -13.92
CA LEU A 254 17.83 -16.84 -13.92
C LEU A 254 17.57 -17.36 -12.50
N THR A 255 18.48 -17.07 -11.57
CA THR A 255 18.28 -17.41 -10.15
C THR A 255 17.20 -16.57 -9.48
N GLU A 256 17.14 -15.26 -9.75
CA GLU A 256 16.14 -14.36 -9.19
C GLU A 256 14.73 -14.67 -9.71
N THR A 257 14.60 -14.96 -11.02
CA THR A 257 13.31 -15.35 -11.61
C THR A 257 12.83 -16.71 -11.09
N LYS A 258 13.74 -17.68 -10.87
CA LYS A 258 13.40 -18.95 -10.20
C LYS A 258 12.91 -18.73 -8.78
N ALA A 259 13.62 -17.94 -7.97
CA ALA A 259 13.21 -17.63 -6.60
C ALA A 259 11.85 -16.91 -6.55
N LYS A 260 11.62 -15.94 -7.44
CA LYS A 260 10.34 -15.23 -7.55
C LYS A 260 9.20 -16.16 -7.96
N LYS A 261 9.46 -17.10 -8.87
CA LYS A 261 8.49 -18.12 -9.27
C LYS A 261 8.11 -19.03 -8.10
N GLU A 262 9.08 -19.48 -7.31
CA GLU A 262 8.81 -20.27 -6.10
C GLU A 262 8.00 -19.50 -5.06
N GLN A 263 8.33 -18.21 -4.84
CA GLN A 263 7.58 -17.35 -3.95
C GLN A 263 6.12 -17.18 -4.40
N LEU A 264 5.90 -16.91 -5.70
CA LEU A 264 4.55 -16.78 -6.25
C LEU A 264 3.77 -18.09 -6.18
N LEU A 265 4.42 -19.25 -6.36
CA LEU A 265 3.78 -20.54 -6.16
C LEU A 265 3.34 -20.73 -4.71
N LEU A 266 4.20 -20.40 -3.74
CA LEU A 266 3.85 -20.47 -2.33
C LEU A 266 2.65 -19.54 -2.00
N GLU A 267 2.70 -18.30 -2.47
CA GLU A 267 1.60 -17.34 -2.30
C GLU A 267 0.30 -17.85 -2.94
N ASN A 268 0.36 -18.40 -4.15
CA ASN A 268 -0.81 -18.96 -4.82
C ASN A 268 -1.40 -20.15 -4.03
N THR A 269 -0.55 -21.03 -3.49
CA THR A 269 -1.02 -22.13 -2.63
C THR A 269 -1.67 -21.63 -1.35
N ASN A 270 -1.15 -20.56 -0.75
CA ASN A 270 -1.73 -19.95 0.45
C ASN A 270 -3.07 -19.28 0.13
N LEU A 271 -3.15 -18.49 -0.94
CA LEU A 271 -4.39 -17.86 -1.40
C LEU A 271 -5.46 -18.91 -1.72
N LYS A 272 -5.07 -20.06 -2.29
CA LYS A 272 -5.99 -21.17 -2.54
C LYS A 272 -6.53 -21.76 -1.23
N LYS A 273 -5.68 -21.98 -0.23
CA LYS A 273 -6.12 -22.41 1.11
C LYS A 273 -7.05 -21.39 1.77
N ASP A 274 -6.73 -20.10 1.67
CA ASP A 274 -7.57 -19.03 2.21
C ASP A 274 -8.94 -18.96 1.52
N LEU A 275 -9.00 -19.25 0.22
CA LEU A 275 -10.26 -19.38 -0.51
C LEU A 275 -11.07 -20.60 -0.07
N GLU A 276 -10.42 -21.73 0.22
CA GLU A 276 -11.09 -22.95 0.73
C GLU A 276 -11.64 -22.76 2.16
N ILE A 277 -10.97 -21.95 3.00
CA ILE A 277 -11.40 -21.68 4.38
C ILE A 277 -12.43 -20.53 4.45
N ARG A 278 -12.58 -19.75 3.37
CA ARG A 278 -13.52 -18.62 3.34
C ARG A 278 -14.97 -19.13 3.43
N PRO A 279 -15.76 -18.67 4.42
CA PRO A 279 -17.16 -19.05 4.54
C PRO A 279 -17.95 -18.68 3.29
N THR A 280 -18.77 -19.60 2.81
CA THR A 280 -19.63 -19.38 1.65
C THR A 280 -20.66 -18.29 1.98
N ALA A 281 -21.12 -17.52 0.98
CA ALA A 281 -22.09 -16.45 1.20
C ALA A 281 -23.38 -16.92 1.91
N GLN A 282 -23.76 -18.19 1.73
CA GLN A 282 -24.87 -18.82 2.44
C GLN A 282 -24.56 -19.06 3.92
N GLU A 283 -23.38 -19.58 4.24
CA GLU A 283 -22.90 -19.79 5.62
C GLU A 283 -22.76 -18.47 6.36
N LEU A 284 -22.22 -17.43 5.71
CA LEU A 284 -22.14 -16.09 6.27
C LEU A 284 -23.54 -15.52 6.59
N LYS A 285 -24.52 -15.72 5.69
CA LYS A 285 -25.93 -15.33 5.95
C LYS A 285 -26.52 -16.11 7.12
N PHE A 286 -26.23 -17.40 7.21
CA PHE A 286 -26.66 -18.26 8.32
C PHE A 286 -26.05 -17.81 9.65
N TYR A 287 -24.73 -17.63 9.73
CA TYR A 287 -24.06 -17.11 10.93
C TYR A 287 -24.55 -15.72 11.31
N LYS A 288 -24.78 -14.83 10.35
CA LYS A 288 -25.35 -13.50 10.60
C LYS A 288 -26.78 -13.58 11.17
N HIS A 289 -27.58 -14.53 10.71
CA HIS A 289 -28.92 -14.77 11.25
C HIS A 289 -28.86 -15.35 12.67
N GLN A 290 -28.00 -16.35 12.91
CA GLN A 290 -27.74 -16.93 14.22
C GLN A 290 -27.28 -15.88 15.23
N VAL A 291 -26.33 -15.02 14.86
CA VAL A 291 -25.85 -13.91 15.70
C VAL A 291 -26.98 -12.93 16.02
N LYS A 292 -27.82 -12.57 15.03
CA LYS A 292 -28.99 -11.72 15.29
C LYS A 292 -29.99 -12.37 16.26
N LYS A 293 -30.19 -13.70 16.15
CA LYS A 293 -31.07 -14.45 17.05
C LYS A 293 -30.50 -14.47 18.46
N LEU A 294 -29.23 -14.79 18.63
CA LEU A 294 -28.53 -14.76 19.92
C LEU A 294 -28.52 -13.35 20.54
N GLN A 295 -28.29 -12.30 19.76
CA GLN A 295 -28.38 -10.92 20.23
C GLN A 295 -29.79 -10.56 20.72
N LYS A 296 -30.84 -11.03 20.04
CA LYS A 296 -32.23 -10.84 20.49
C LYS A 296 -32.50 -11.60 21.78
N THR A 297 -32.00 -12.82 21.92
CA THR A 297 -32.14 -13.60 23.15
C THR A 297 -31.40 -12.92 24.30
N LEU A 298 -30.15 -12.52 24.10
CA LEU A 298 -29.34 -11.83 25.11
C LEU A 298 -30.01 -10.54 25.60
N LYS A 299 -30.58 -9.74 24.68
CA LYS A 299 -31.34 -8.52 25.03
C LYS A 299 -32.60 -8.83 25.85
N LYS A 300 -33.21 -10.00 25.68
CA LYS A 300 -34.36 -10.45 26.48
C LYS A 300 -33.95 -11.00 27.84
N THR A 301 -32.72 -11.52 27.99
CA THR A 301 -32.21 -12.02 29.27
C THR A 301 -31.55 -10.95 30.13
N THR A 302 -31.28 -9.76 29.57
CA THR A 302 -30.69 -8.60 30.27
C THR A 302 -31.69 -7.46 30.53
N GLN A 303 -32.98 -7.70 30.26
CA GLN A 303 -34.13 -6.92 30.75
C GLN A 303 -34.86 -7.74 31.80
#